data_AF-A0A535YKX2-F1
#
_entry.id   AF-A0A535YKX2-F1
#
_cell.length_a   1.000
_cell.length_b   1.000
_cell.length_c   1.000
_cell.angle_alpha   90.00
_cell.angle_beta   90.00
_cell.angle_gamma   90.00
#
_symmetry.space_group_name_H-M   'P 1'
#
loop_
_entity.id
_entity.type
_entity.pdbx_description
1 polymer ?
#
loop_
_entity_poly.entity_id
_entity_poly.type
_entity_poly.pdbx_seq_one_letter_code
_entity_poly.pdbx_strand_id
1 'polypeptide(L)'
;MESQMKRDTNLIGDLTEIEVTRALLRSGRRLLKPLASSERYDIAIDNGDGSLTRVQCKTGVLTADRIVFRVCSTDGRRPRGVPYVGFVDAFAIFCPQNGKSYLVPLSVVANCRTMSALRAVPALNNQKRGIREAAEFEITNK
;
A
#
# COMPACT_ATOMS: atom_id res chain seq x y z
N MET A 1 -20.89 2.95 -30.05
CA MET A 1 -19.87 1.89 -30.05
C MET A 1 -18.81 2.28 -29.04
N GLU A 2 -19.06 2.03 -27.75
CA GLU A 2 -18.09 2.28 -26.69
C GLU A 2 -17.10 1.12 -26.69
N SER A 3 -15.93 1.34 -27.28
CA SER A 3 -14.79 0.44 -27.14
C SER A 3 -14.43 0.40 -25.66
N GLN A 4 -14.56 -0.78 -25.07
CA GLN A 4 -14.19 -1.06 -23.70
C GLN A 4 -12.68 -0.84 -23.54
N MET A 5 -12.31 0.37 -23.14
CA MET A 5 -10.92 0.79 -22.99
C MET A 5 -10.28 -0.08 -21.90
N LYS A 6 -9.38 -0.96 -22.33
CA LYS A 6 -8.69 -1.93 -21.47
C LYS A 6 -7.99 -1.16 -20.35
N ARG A 7 -8.37 -1.42 -19.10
CA ARG A 7 -7.81 -0.75 -17.91
C ARG A 7 -6.28 -0.84 -17.94
N ASP A 8 -5.60 0.31 -18.09
CA ASP A 8 -4.15 0.38 -18.05
C ASP A 8 -3.67 0.21 -16.60
N THR A 9 -3.27 -1.00 -16.26
CA THR A 9 -2.83 -1.35 -14.91
C THR A 9 -1.48 -0.74 -14.55
N ASN A 10 -0.64 -0.44 -15.54
CA ASN A 10 0.68 0.16 -15.30
C ASN A 10 0.51 1.61 -14.91
N LEU A 11 -0.27 2.37 -15.68
CA LEU A 11 -0.59 3.76 -15.36
C LEU A 11 -1.21 3.92 -13.96
N ILE A 12 -2.09 2.99 -13.56
CA ILE A 12 -2.68 2.98 -12.21
C ILE A 12 -1.61 2.75 -11.13
N GLY A 13 -0.64 1.87 -11.41
CA GLY A 13 0.52 1.64 -10.55
C GLY A 13 1.39 2.88 -10.40
N ASP A 14 1.72 3.53 -11.52
CA ASP A 14 2.54 4.74 -11.54
C ASP A 14 1.87 5.89 -10.76
N LEU A 15 0.58 6.11 -10.98
CA LEU A 15 -0.20 7.10 -10.24
C LEU A 15 -0.25 6.80 -8.73
N THR A 16 -0.38 5.52 -8.38
CA THR A 16 -0.34 5.08 -6.97
C THR A 16 0.99 5.44 -6.34
N GLU A 17 2.10 5.15 -7.02
CA GLU A 17 3.44 5.45 -6.53
C GLU A 17 3.64 6.96 -6.34
N ILE A 18 3.18 7.77 -7.29
CA ILE A 18 3.26 9.24 -7.22
C ILE A 18 2.50 9.78 -6.01
N GLU A 19 1.24 9.36 -5.81
CA GLU A 19 0.41 9.87 -4.71
C GLU A 19 0.90 9.40 -3.34
N VAL A 20 1.42 8.17 -3.24
CA VAL A 20 2.11 7.71 -2.03
C VAL A 20 3.35 8.55 -1.76
N THR A 21 4.21 8.73 -2.75
CA THR A 21 5.46 9.47 -2.63
C THR A 21 5.18 10.90 -2.17
N ARG A 22 4.19 11.55 -2.78
CA ARG A 22 3.72 12.88 -2.42
C ARG A 22 3.25 12.94 -0.96
N ALA A 23 2.43 11.99 -0.52
CA ALA A 23 1.94 11.96 0.86
C ALA A 23 3.10 11.77 1.86
N LEU A 24 4.03 10.84 1.58
CA LEU A 24 5.19 10.60 2.43
C LEU A 24 6.11 11.84 2.52
N LEU A 25 6.41 12.49 1.40
CA LEU A 25 7.22 13.72 1.39
C LEU A 25 6.55 14.84 2.20
N ARG A 26 5.23 15.02 2.05
CA ARG A 26 4.47 16.02 2.83
C ARG A 26 4.40 15.70 4.33
N SER A 27 4.52 14.43 4.71
CA SER A 27 4.68 14.04 6.12
C SER A 27 6.10 14.27 6.68
N GLY A 28 7.02 14.81 5.87
CA GLY A 28 8.39 15.11 6.25
C GLY A 28 9.35 13.91 6.21
N ARG A 29 8.98 12.82 5.52
CA ARG A 29 9.84 11.64 5.38
C ARG A 29 10.87 11.83 4.26
N ARG A 30 12.05 11.26 4.47
CA ARG A 30 13.13 11.21 3.48
C ARG A 30 12.99 9.92 2.67
N LEU A 31 12.95 10.04 1.34
CA LEU A 31 12.68 8.93 0.44
C LEU A 31 13.89 8.64 -0.46
N LEU A 32 14.07 7.36 -0.77
CA LEU A 32 15.05 6.84 -1.73
C LEU A 32 14.31 6.04 -2.80
N LYS A 33 14.72 6.18 -4.06
CA LYS A 33 14.14 5.46 -5.20
C LYS A 33 15.18 4.49 -5.78
N PRO A 34 14.87 3.20 -5.94
CA PRO A 34 15.73 2.28 -6.68
C PRO A 34 15.91 2.73 -8.13
N LEU A 35 17.13 2.66 -8.65
CA LEU A 35 17.42 2.95 -10.06
C LEU A 35 16.95 1.82 -10.99
N ALA A 36 16.99 0.57 -10.50
CA ALA A 36 16.52 -0.59 -11.24
C ALA A 36 15.00 -0.79 -11.01
N SER A 37 14.26 -0.97 -12.10
CA SER A 37 12.78 -1.08 -12.09
C SER A 37 12.26 -2.48 -11.74
N SER A 38 13.14 -3.48 -11.56
CA SER A 38 12.78 -4.86 -11.25
C SER A 38 12.81 -5.20 -9.76
N GLU A 39 12.95 -4.20 -8.89
CA GLU A 39 13.03 -4.42 -7.45
C GLU A 39 11.69 -4.83 -6.83
N ARG A 40 11.77 -5.46 -5.66
CA ARG A 40 10.60 -5.97 -4.92
C ARG A 40 9.92 -4.90 -4.07
N TYR A 41 10.41 -3.67 -4.11
CA TYR A 41 9.89 -2.50 -3.43
C TYR A 41 10.03 -1.30 -4.37
N ASP A 42 9.09 -0.37 -4.29
CA ASP A 42 9.04 0.77 -5.21
C ASP A 42 9.84 1.95 -4.66
N ILE A 43 9.86 2.13 -3.33
CA ILE A 43 10.57 3.21 -2.63
C ILE A 43 11.14 2.70 -1.30
N ALA A 44 12.14 3.40 -0.76
CA ALA A 44 12.61 3.21 0.61
C ALA A 44 12.49 4.51 1.41
N ILE A 45 12.24 4.40 2.70
CA ILE A 45 12.21 5.52 3.65
C ILE A 45 13.50 5.47 4.45
N ASP A 46 14.24 6.58 4.49
CA ASP A 46 15.41 6.76 5.34
C ASP A 46 14.96 7.23 6.73
N ASN A 47 15.24 6.41 7.75
CA ASN A 47 14.83 6.66 9.13
C ASN A 47 15.77 7.61 9.89
N GLY A 48 16.90 8.01 9.29
CA GLY A 48 17.88 8.93 9.87
C GLY A 48 18.91 8.30 10.80
N ASP A 49 18.75 7.02 11.14
CA ASP A 49 19.68 6.23 11.98
C ASP A 49 20.53 5.24 11.16
N GLY A 50 20.52 5.40 9.83
CA GLY A 50 21.16 4.48 8.88
C GLY A 50 20.30 3.27 8.52
N SER A 51 19.14 3.07 9.14
CA SER A 51 18.17 2.04 8.74
C SER A 51 17.25 2.53 7.63
N LEU A 52 16.79 1.59 6.80
CA LEU A 52 15.83 1.83 5.74
C LEU A 52 14.56 1.02 5.96
N THR A 53 13.42 1.61 5.62
CA THR A 53 12.15 0.89 5.48
C THR A 53 11.82 0.74 4.00
N ARG A 54 11.90 -0.49 3.47
CA ARG A 54 11.54 -0.81 2.07
C ARG A 54 10.03 -0.88 1.93
N VAL A 55 9.48 -0.17 0.96
CA VAL A 55 8.04 0.02 0.80
C VAL A 55 7.58 -0.36 -0.61
N GLN A 56 6.58 -1.21 -0.68
CA GLN A 56 5.88 -1.51 -1.93
C GLN A 56 4.57 -0.72 -1.99
N CYS A 57 4.35 0.00 -3.08
CA CYS A 57 3.13 0.72 -3.39
C CYS A 57 2.05 -0.21 -3.95
N LYS A 58 0.81 -0.03 -3.51
CA LYS A 58 -0.37 -0.75 -4.01
C LYS A 58 -1.59 0.16 -4.06
N THR A 59 -2.40 -0.01 -5.10
CA THR A 59 -3.70 0.64 -5.17
C THR A 59 -4.69 -0.10 -4.27
N GLY A 60 -5.31 0.63 -3.35
CA GLY A 60 -6.43 0.18 -2.54
C GLY A 60 -7.75 0.43 -3.24
N VAL A 61 -8.74 -0.42 -2.95
CA VAL A 61 -10.12 -0.26 -3.42
C VAL A 61 -11.02 -0.10 -2.21
N LEU A 62 -11.71 1.03 -2.11
CA LEU A 62 -12.77 1.23 -1.12
C LEU A 62 -13.99 0.40 -1.51
N THR A 63 -14.44 -0.48 -0.63
CA THR A 63 -15.63 -1.32 -0.81
C THR A 63 -16.38 -1.40 0.51
N ALA A 64 -17.64 -0.96 0.51
CA ALA A 64 -18.40 -0.67 1.72
C ALA A 64 -17.57 0.25 2.65
N ASP A 65 -17.15 -0.27 3.81
CA ASP A 65 -16.41 0.50 4.83
C ASP A 65 -14.94 0.08 4.93
N ARG A 66 -14.39 -0.59 3.91
CA ARG A 66 -13.05 -1.16 3.95
C ARG A 66 -12.23 -0.79 2.73
N ILE A 67 -10.96 -0.49 2.94
CA ILE A 67 -9.96 -0.28 1.90
C ILE A 67 -9.25 -1.61 1.72
N VAL A 68 -9.51 -2.28 0.61
CA VAL A 68 -9.00 -3.61 0.30
C VAL A 68 -7.82 -3.51 -0.67
N PHE A 69 -6.75 -4.27 -0.39
CA PHE A 69 -5.54 -4.26 -1.21
C PHE A 69 -4.85 -5.62 -1.21
N ARG A 70 -4.01 -5.86 -2.22
CA ARG A 70 -3.21 -7.09 -2.32
C ARG A 70 -1.91 -6.97 -1.55
N VAL A 71 -1.56 -8.02 -0.82
CA VAL A 71 -0.29 -8.17 -0.08
C VAL A 71 0.64 -9.22 -0.69
N CYS A 72 0.36 -9.64 -1.92
CA CYS A 72 1.22 -10.52 -2.71
C CYS A 72 1.49 -9.92 -4.10
N SER A 73 2.62 -10.28 -4.69
CA SER A 73 2.86 -10.04 -6.11
C SER A 73 2.14 -11.14 -6.88
N THR A 74 1.21 -10.76 -7.77
CA THR A 74 0.61 -11.69 -8.72
C THR A 74 1.33 -11.56 -10.05
N ASP A 75 2.31 -12.42 -10.28
CA ASP A 75 2.81 -12.73 -11.62
C ASP A 75 1.87 -13.78 -12.22
N GLY A 76 1.42 -13.60 -13.47
CA GLY A 76 0.58 -14.57 -14.19
C GLY A 76 1.20 -15.96 -14.28
N ARG A 77 2.53 -16.09 -14.09
CA ARG A 77 3.26 -17.35 -14.01
C ARG A 77 3.26 -18.00 -12.63
N ARG A 78 2.75 -17.31 -11.59
CA ARG A 78 2.76 -17.75 -10.19
C ARG A 78 1.39 -17.52 -9.54
N PRO A 79 0.39 -18.38 -9.80
CA PRO A 79 -1.00 -18.19 -9.37
C PRO A 79 -1.21 -18.16 -7.84
N ARG A 80 -0.23 -18.61 -7.06
CA ARG A 80 -0.25 -18.56 -5.58
C ARG A 80 0.40 -17.29 -4.99
N GLY A 81 0.93 -16.40 -5.83
CA GLY A 81 1.66 -15.20 -5.42
C GLY A 81 3.01 -15.52 -4.76
N VAL A 82 3.94 -14.56 -4.81
CA VAL A 82 5.19 -14.64 -4.05
C VAL A 82 5.07 -13.73 -2.82
N PRO A 83 5.17 -14.26 -1.59
CA PRO A 83 5.15 -13.43 -0.38
C PRO A 83 6.22 -12.33 -0.44
N TYR A 84 5.93 -11.17 0.13
CA TYR A 84 6.94 -10.10 0.28
C TYR A 84 7.73 -10.21 1.59
N VAL A 85 7.52 -11.26 2.39
CA VAL A 85 8.30 -11.50 3.62
C VAL A 85 9.78 -11.58 3.25
N GLY A 86 10.58 -10.72 3.88
CA GLY A 86 12.02 -10.56 3.62
C GLY A 86 12.38 -9.55 2.52
N PHE A 87 11.41 -9.12 1.71
CA PHE A 87 11.63 -8.21 0.57
C PHE A 87 11.16 -6.77 0.83
N VAL A 88 10.12 -6.61 1.65
CA VAL A 88 9.55 -5.30 2.01
C VAL A 88 9.32 -5.25 3.51
N ASP A 89 9.33 -4.05 4.07
CA ASP A 89 9.10 -3.80 5.50
C ASP A 89 7.71 -3.17 5.72
N ALA A 90 7.15 -2.52 4.69
CA ALA A 90 5.80 -1.98 4.70
C ALA A 90 5.15 -1.97 3.30
N PHE A 91 3.82 -1.81 3.29
CA PHE A 91 3.07 -1.45 2.09
C PHE A 91 2.57 -0.02 2.20
N ALA A 92 2.73 0.74 1.12
CA ALA A 92 2.05 2.03 0.99
C ALA A 92 0.85 1.90 0.07
N ILE A 93 -0.33 2.23 0.58
CA ILE A 93 -1.60 2.04 -0.10
C ILE A 93 -2.17 3.39 -0.48
N PHE A 94 -2.37 3.66 -1.77
CA PHE A 94 -3.18 4.79 -2.20
C PHE A 94 -4.58 4.31 -2.53
N CYS A 95 -5.61 4.95 -1.96
CA CYS A 95 -7.01 4.65 -2.26
C CYS A 95 -7.63 5.79 -3.07
N PRO A 96 -7.80 5.64 -4.40
CA PRO A 96 -8.32 6.70 -5.25
C PRO A 96 -9.71 7.21 -4.83
N GLN A 97 -10.55 6.33 -4.27
CA GLN A 97 -11.92 6.67 -3.88
C GLN A 97 -12.01 7.67 -2.72
N ASN A 98 -11.03 7.70 -1.81
CA ASN A 98 -11.00 8.67 -0.72
C ASN A 98 -9.82 9.65 -0.81
N GLY A 99 -8.96 9.50 -1.81
CA GLY A 99 -7.81 10.37 -2.05
C GLY A 99 -6.72 10.30 -0.99
N LYS A 100 -6.70 9.25 -0.16
CA LYS A 100 -5.77 9.11 0.97
C LYS A 100 -4.74 8.02 0.73
N SER A 101 -3.59 8.19 1.37
CA SER A 101 -2.48 7.24 1.38
C SER A 101 -2.26 6.70 2.78
N TYR A 102 -1.89 5.42 2.87
CA TYR A 102 -1.72 4.68 4.12
C TYR A 102 -0.38 3.96 4.13
N LEU A 103 0.35 3.96 5.24
CA LEU A 103 1.57 3.19 5.42
C LEU A 103 1.32 2.04 6.40
N VAL A 104 1.25 0.82 5.88
CA VAL A 104 0.89 -0.38 6.63
C VAL A 104 2.15 -1.24 6.84
N PRO A 105 2.65 -1.40 8.08
CA PRO A 105 3.78 -2.27 8.36
C PRO A 105 3.50 -3.72 7.95
N LEU A 106 4.52 -4.42 7.45
CA LEU A 106 4.38 -5.83 7.06
C LEU A 106 3.90 -6.69 8.25
N SER A 107 4.36 -6.39 9.46
CA SER A 107 3.96 -7.10 10.70
C SER A 107 2.45 -7.13 10.93
N VAL A 108 1.74 -6.08 10.52
CA VAL A 108 0.27 -5.96 10.67
C VAL A 108 -0.47 -6.90 9.70
N VAL A 109 0.14 -7.22 8.56
CA VAL A 109 -0.46 -8.02 7.48
C VAL A 109 0.28 -9.33 7.22
N ALA A 110 1.22 -9.71 8.07
CA ALA A 110 2.08 -10.90 7.89
C ALA A 110 1.27 -12.21 7.79
N ASN A 111 0.12 -12.28 8.47
CA ASN A 111 -0.77 -13.44 8.44
C ASN A 111 -1.71 -13.47 7.21
N CYS A 112 -1.69 -12.43 6.37
CA CYS A 112 -2.51 -12.33 5.17
C CYS A 112 -1.74 -12.89 3.96
N ARG A 113 -2.28 -13.92 3.29
CA ARG A 113 -1.60 -14.57 2.16
C ARG A 113 -1.72 -13.83 0.83
N THR A 114 -2.86 -13.20 0.58
CA THR A 114 -3.18 -12.62 -0.75
C THR A 114 -3.68 -11.19 -0.65
N MET A 115 -4.62 -10.93 0.27
CA MET A 115 -5.28 -9.65 0.43
C MET A 115 -5.39 -9.28 1.90
N SER A 116 -5.39 -7.98 2.16
CA SER A 116 -5.68 -7.39 3.45
C SER A 116 -6.67 -6.24 3.27
N ALA A 117 -7.23 -5.77 4.38
CA ALA A 117 -8.15 -4.66 4.40
C ALA A 117 -7.88 -3.77 5.61
N LEU A 118 -7.98 -2.45 5.40
CA LEU A 118 -8.10 -1.46 6.46
C LEU A 118 -9.57 -1.06 6.60
N ARG A 119 -10.02 -0.77 7.81
CA ARG A 119 -11.38 -0.33 8.07
C ARG A 119 -11.45 1.20 8.04
N ALA A 120 -12.19 1.75 7.09
CA ALA A 120 -12.31 3.20 6.89
C ALA A 120 -13.34 3.87 7.82
N VAL A 121 -14.33 3.11 8.30
CA VAL A 121 -15.38 3.57 9.22
C VAL A 121 -15.31 2.78 10.54
N PRO A 122 -15.48 3.40 11.71
CA PRO A 122 -15.50 2.70 12.99
C PRO A 122 -16.47 1.51 13.03
N ALA A 123 -16.21 0.57 13.95
CA ALA A 123 -17.10 -0.56 14.16
C ALA A 123 -18.43 -0.14 14.77
N LEU A 124 -19.56 -0.56 14.16
CA LEU A 124 -20.90 -0.33 14.71
C LEU A 124 -21.05 -0.87 16.14
N ASN A 125 -20.34 -1.95 16.48
CA ASN A 125 -20.31 -2.57 17.80
C ASN A 125 -19.11 -2.11 18.67
N ASN A 126 -18.40 -1.05 18.28
CA ASN A 126 -17.17 -0.57 18.94
C ASN A 126 -16.08 -1.64 19.15
N GLN A 127 -16.10 -2.73 18.37
CA GLN A 127 -15.06 -3.74 18.40
C GLN A 127 -13.74 -3.13 17.97
N LYS A 128 -12.73 -3.20 18.84
CA LYS A 128 -11.35 -2.76 18.53
C LYS A 128 -10.39 -3.93 18.28
N ARG A 129 -10.66 -5.09 18.88
CA ARG A 129 -9.76 -6.26 18.80
C ARG A 129 -9.81 -6.89 17.40
N GLY A 130 -8.66 -6.97 16.75
CA GLY A 130 -8.48 -7.59 15.43
C GLY A 130 -8.87 -6.71 14.24
N ILE A 131 -9.17 -5.43 14.48
CA ILE A 131 -9.47 -4.47 13.42
C ILE A 131 -8.21 -3.66 13.10
N ARG A 132 -7.94 -3.48 11.81
CA ARG A 132 -6.91 -2.57 11.31
C ARG A 132 -7.60 -1.26 10.94
N GLU A 133 -7.69 -0.32 11.87
CA GLU A 133 -8.34 0.96 11.60
C GLU A 133 -7.50 1.77 10.61
N ALA A 134 -8.11 2.28 9.54
CA ALA A 134 -7.39 2.98 8.49
C ALA A 134 -6.68 4.24 9.02
N ALA A 135 -7.26 4.91 10.01
CA ALA A 135 -6.71 6.09 10.64
C ALA A 135 -5.35 5.85 11.32
N GLU A 136 -5.09 4.64 11.84
CA GLU A 136 -3.79 4.29 12.46
C GLU A 136 -2.64 4.26 11.45
N PHE A 137 -2.97 4.04 10.17
CA PHE A 137 -2.00 3.91 9.09
C PHE A 137 -2.01 5.11 8.15
N GLU A 138 -2.93 6.06 8.33
CA GLU A 138 -3.06 7.20 7.43
C GLU A 138 -1.78 8.06 7.45
N ILE A 139 -1.24 8.34 6.26
CA ILE A 139 -0.10 9.24 6.12
C ILE A 139 -0.64 10.67 6.20
N THR A 140 -0.53 11.25 7.37
CA THR A 140 -0.93 12.63 7.64
C THR A 140 0.24 13.59 7.47
N ASN A 141 -0.05 14.83 7.10
CA ASN A 141 0.96 15.87 7.11
C ASN A 141 1.31 16.22 8.56
N LYS A 142 2.58 16.49 8.81
CA LYS A 142 3.04 17.13 10.05
C LYS A 142 2.77 18.63 10.01
#